data_AF-A0A4Q2RUJ1-F1
#
_entry.id   AF-A0A4Q2RUJ1-F1
#
_cell.length_a   1.000
_cell.length_b   1.000
_cell.length_c   1.000
_cell.angle_alpha   90.00
_cell.angle_beta   90.00
_cell.angle_gamma   90.00
#
_symmetry.space_group_name_H-M   'P 1'
#
loop_
_entity.id
_entity.type
_entity.pdbx_description
1 polymer ?
#
loop_
_entity_poly.entity_id
_entity_poly.type
_entity_poly.pdbx_seq_one_letter_code
_entity_poly.pdbx_strand_id
1 'polypeptide(L)'
;MDAVKNLMGGYLHQDWDVYGGDVSDAVAAFLRDAPSRIAETADQIDELIATDMPEGALERRLDAWGCAYHAGDTDDDYRRWLMEIRDQMRTFLATSAAS
;
A
#
# COMPACT_ATOMS: atom_id res chain seq x y z
N MET A 1 5.44 -9.92 6.51
CA MET A 1 4.84 -8.76 5.82
C MET A 1 3.51 -8.40 6.47
N ASP A 2 3.51 -8.01 7.76
CA ASP A 2 2.26 -7.74 8.49
C ASP A 2 1.84 -6.26 8.42
N ALA A 3 2.80 -5.35 8.21
CA ALA A 3 2.53 -3.92 8.04
C ALA A 3 1.83 -3.63 6.70
N VAL A 4 2.30 -4.23 5.59
CA VAL A 4 1.63 -4.08 4.29
C VAL A 4 0.24 -4.73 4.28
N LYS A 5 0.06 -5.88 4.96
CA LYS A 5 -1.27 -6.51 5.12
C LYS A 5 -2.25 -5.60 5.84
N ASN A 6 -1.79 -4.88 6.85
CA ASN A 6 -2.62 -3.93 7.58
C ASN A 6 -3.06 -2.75 6.70
N LEU A 7 -2.18 -2.26 5.81
CA LEU A 7 -2.58 -1.28 4.80
C LEU A 7 -3.66 -1.86 3.87
N MET A 8 -3.42 -3.04 3.30
CA MET A 8 -4.34 -3.68 2.34
C MET A 8 -5.73 -3.94 2.94
N GLY A 9 -5.80 -4.70 4.03
CA GLY A 9 -7.10 -5.11 4.60
C GLY A 9 -7.70 -4.12 5.59
N GLY A 10 -6.92 -3.16 6.10
CA GLY A 10 -7.36 -2.20 7.11
C GLY A 10 -7.80 -0.85 6.54
N TYR A 11 -7.23 -0.44 5.42
CA TYR A 11 -7.49 0.87 4.81
C TYR A 11 -7.97 0.76 3.37
N LEU A 12 -7.52 -0.25 2.63
CA LEU A 12 -7.90 -0.50 1.23
C LEU A 12 -8.94 -1.62 1.10
N HIS A 13 -9.76 -1.82 2.14
CA HIS A 13 -10.85 -2.81 2.14
C HIS A 13 -12.05 -2.35 1.30
N GLN A 14 -13.04 -3.23 1.09
CA GLN A 14 -14.21 -3.02 0.23
C GLN A 14 -14.99 -1.69 0.36
N ASP A 15 -14.85 -0.98 1.48
CA ASP A 15 -15.56 0.29 1.74
C ASP A 15 -14.58 1.47 1.83
N TRP A 16 -13.37 1.35 1.29
CA TRP A 16 -12.34 2.40 1.31
C TRP A 16 -12.87 3.71 0.71
N ASP A 17 -13.72 3.61 -0.32
CA ASP A 17 -14.33 4.73 -1.05
C ASP A 17 -15.45 5.41 -0.24
N VAL A 18 -16.14 4.66 0.61
CA VAL A 18 -17.18 5.19 1.51
C VAL A 18 -16.59 6.14 2.55
N TYR A 19 -15.37 5.87 3.03
CA TYR A 19 -14.71 6.67 4.07
C TYR A 19 -13.76 7.73 3.52
N GLY A 20 -13.19 7.52 2.32
CA GLY A 20 -12.15 8.37 1.74
C GLY A 20 -12.56 9.11 0.48
N GLY A 21 -13.52 8.64 -0.31
CA GLY A 21 -13.82 9.16 -1.64
C GLY A 21 -12.84 8.68 -2.71
N ASP A 22 -11.53 8.87 -2.51
CA ASP A 22 -10.47 8.41 -3.41
C ASP A 22 -9.43 7.50 -2.70
N VAL A 23 -8.73 6.67 -3.46
CA VAL A 23 -7.70 5.74 -2.92
C VAL A 23 -6.57 6.49 -2.22
N SER A 24 -6.25 7.70 -2.69
CA SER A 24 -5.27 8.59 -2.06
C SER A 24 -5.67 8.97 -0.63
N ASP A 25 -6.96 9.11 -0.35
CA ASP A 25 -7.45 9.46 0.98
C ASP A 25 -7.32 8.29 1.95
N ALA A 26 -7.50 7.05 1.48
CA ALA A 26 -7.23 5.85 2.27
C ALA A 26 -5.73 5.72 2.63
N VAL A 27 -4.83 5.99 1.67
CA VAL A 27 -3.38 6.00 1.92
C VAL A 27 -3.00 7.15 2.88
N ALA A 28 -3.56 8.35 2.70
CA ALA A 28 -3.32 9.47 3.59
C ALA A 28 -3.83 9.19 5.03
N ALA A 29 -4.97 8.50 5.17
CA ALA A 29 -5.46 8.05 6.46
C ALA A 29 -4.48 7.08 7.14
N PHE A 30 -3.92 6.13 6.40
CA PHE A 30 -2.87 5.24 6.93
C PHE A 30 -1.65 6.01 7.44
N LEU A 31 -1.15 6.98 6.67
CA LEU A 31 0.01 7.80 7.06
C LEU A 31 -0.26 8.59 8.35
N ARG A 32 -1.48 9.11 8.53
CA ARG A 32 -1.88 9.87 9.71
C ARG A 32 -2.11 8.98 10.93
N ASP A 33 -2.81 7.87 10.76
CA ASP A 33 -3.35 7.07 11.87
C ASP A 33 -2.36 6.00 12.36
N ALA A 34 -1.42 5.58 11.50
CA ALA A 34 -0.45 4.53 11.79
C ALA A 34 1.02 4.95 11.53
N PRO A 35 1.50 6.11 12.02
CA PRO A 35 2.84 6.61 11.70
C PRO A 35 3.98 5.67 12.08
N SER A 36 3.80 4.89 13.15
CA SER A 36 4.80 3.90 13.61
C SER A 36 4.97 2.70 12.65
N ARG A 37 4.05 2.48 11.72
CA ARG A 37 4.10 1.38 10.74
C ARG A 37 4.68 1.79 9.40
N ILE A 38 4.80 3.09 9.11
CA ILE A 38 5.12 3.61 7.77
C ILE A 38 6.46 3.07 7.25
N ALA A 39 7.51 3.11 8.08
CA ALA A 39 8.83 2.63 7.67
C ALA A 39 8.81 1.13 7.33
N GLU A 40 8.22 0.30 8.20
CA GLU A 40 8.10 -1.14 7.97
C GLU A 40 7.23 -1.46 6.75
N THR A 41 6.14 -0.70 6.53
CA THR A 41 5.30 -0.88 5.34
C THR A 41 6.08 -0.57 4.06
N ALA A 42 6.85 0.53 4.04
CA ALA A 42 7.65 0.90 2.87
C ALA A 42 8.69 -0.18 2.53
N ASP A 43 9.40 -0.70 3.55
CA ASP A 43 10.39 -1.78 3.37
C ASP A 43 9.72 -3.08 2.89
N GLN A 44 8.55 -3.43 3.44
CA GLN A 44 7.80 -4.62 3.00
C GLN A 44 7.26 -4.48 1.57
N ILE A 45 6.93 -3.26 1.14
CA ILE A 45 6.57 -3.00 -0.26
C ILE A 45 7.79 -3.23 -1.15
N ASP A 46 8.99 -2.75 -0.78
CA ASP A 46 10.22 -3.01 -1.54
C ASP A 46 10.52 -4.50 -1.67
N GLU A 47 10.39 -5.27 -0.59
CA GLU A 47 10.53 -6.73 -0.61
C GLU A 47 9.50 -7.39 -1.55
N LEU A 48 8.25 -6.94 -1.49
CA LEU A 48 7.15 -7.48 -2.28
C LEU A 48 7.35 -7.23 -3.78
N ILE A 49 7.73 -6.01 -4.16
CA ILE A 49 7.97 -5.65 -5.57
C ILE A 49 9.25 -6.28 -6.13
N ALA A 50 10.23 -6.61 -5.29
CA ALA A 50 11.47 -7.29 -5.70
C ALA A 50 11.30 -8.82 -5.81
N THR A 51 10.20 -9.38 -5.29
CA THR A 51 9.96 -10.82 -5.33
C THR A 51 9.58 -11.23 -6.76
N ASP A 52 10.31 -12.21 -7.30
CA ASP A 52 9.95 -12.90 -8.54
C ASP A 52 8.70 -13.74 -8.30
N MET A 53 7.64 -13.46 -9.06
CA MET A 53 6.34 -14.10 -8.90
C MET A 53 5.77 -14.48 -10.26
N PRO A 54 4.99 -15.57 -10.34
CA PRO A 54 4.19 -15.88 -11.52
C PRO A 54 3.21 -14.75 -11.85
N GLU A 55 2.83 -14.65 -13.11
CA GLU A 55 1.85 -13.67 -13.58
C GLU A 55 0.52 -13.72 -12.78
N GLY A 56 0.03 -12.53 -12.43
CA GLY A 56 -1.16 -12.28 -11.63
C GLY A 56 -1.04 -12.69 -10.17
N ALA A 57 0.14 -13.15 -9.72
CA ALA A 57 0.30 -13.59 -8.33
C ALA A 57 0.42 -12.41 -7.36
N LEU A 58 0.82 -11.23 -7.84
CA LEU A 58 0.85 -10.04 -7.00
C LEU A 58 -0.57 -9.58 -6.67
N GLU A 59 -1.43 -9.41 -7.67
CA GLU A 59 -2.87 -9.13 -7.49
C GLU A 59 -3.51 -10.09 -6.48
N ARG A 60 -3.44 -11.41 -6.75
CA ARG A 60 -4.02 -12.43 -5.87
C ARG A 60 -3.48 -12.37 -4.44
N ARG A 61 -2.22 -11.96 -4.25
CA ARG A 61 -1.63 -11.79 -2.93
C ARG A 61 -2.29 -10.63 -2.18
N LEU A 62 -2.47 -9.49 -2.85
CA LEU A 62 -3.07 -8.31 -2.26
C LEU A 62 -4.55 -8.54 -1.93
N ASP A 63 -5.29 -9.22 -2.82
CA ASP A 63 -6.67 -9.65 -2.59
C ASP A 63 -6.77 -10.57 -1.36
N ALA A 64 -5.88 -11.55 -1.26
CA ALA A 64 -5.82 -12.44 -0.10
C ALA A 64 -5.48 -11.71 1.21
N TRP A 65 -4.94 -10.49 1.13
CA TRP A 65 -4.70 -9.61 2.28
C TRP A 65 -5.83 -8.61 2.52
N GLY A 66 -6.91 -8.67 1.73
CA GLY A 66 -8.11 -7.86 1.89
C GLY A 66 -8.10 -6.55 1.10
N CYS A 67 -7.15 -6.37 0.17
CA CYS A 67 -7.21 -5.24 -0.77
C CYS A 67 -8.44 -5.40 -1.67
N ALA A 68 -9.24 -4.34 -1.77
CA ALA A 68 -10.37 -4.23 -2.69
C ALA A 68 -10.16 -3.14 -3.75
N TYR A 69 -8.99 -2.48 -3.75
CA TYR A 69 -8.61 -1.53 -4.79
C TYR A 69 -8.03 -2.26 -6.01
N HIS A 70 -8.61 -1.98 -7.19
CA HIS A 70 -8.14 -2.47 -8.48
C HIS A 70 -7.11 -1.50 -9.06
N ALA A 71 -5.82 -1.85 -9.01
CA ALA A 71 -4.75 -0.98 -9.50
C ALA A 71 -4.54 -1.01 -11.02
N GLY A 72 -5.10 -2.03 -11.70
CA GLY A 72 -4.96 -2.23 -13.14
C GLY A 72 -5.05 -3.71 -13.50
N ASP A 73 -4.77 -4.02 -14.77
CA ASP A 73 -5.02 -5.36 -15.31
C ASP A 73 -3.76 -6.24 -15.36
N THR A 74 -2.61 -5.69 -14.96
CA THR A 74 -1.31 -6.37 -15.01
C THR A 74 -0.55 -6.26 -13.69
N ASP A 75 0.31 -7.23 -13.39
CA ASP A 75 1.21 -7.15 -12.23
C ASP A 75 2.11 -5.90 -12.27
N ASP A 76 2.44 -5.38 -13.45
CA ASP A 76 3.21 -4.13 -13.60
C ASP A 76 2.41 -2.90 -13.12
N ASP A 77 1.09 -2.89 -13.29
CA ASP A 77 0.24 -1.82 -12.77
C ASP A 77 0.19 -1.85 -11.25
N TYR A 78 0.03 -3.04 -10.66
CA TYR A 78 0.12 -3.23 -9.21
C TYR A 78 1.50 -2.86 -8.65
N ARG A 79 2.59 -3.23 -9.34
CA ARG A 79 3.95 -2.86 -8.93
C ARG A 79 4.14 -1.35 -8.98
N ARG A 80 3.70 -0.68 -10.04
CA ARG A 80 3.79 0.78 -10.17
C ARG A 80 3.02 1.47 -9.05
N TRP A 81 1.78 1.04 -8.80
CA TRP A 81 0.96 1.60 -7.73
C TRP A 81 1.57 1.40 -6.34
N LEU A 82 2.10 0.21 -6.05
CA LEU A 82 2.82 -0.03 -4.79
C LEU A 82 4.07 0.85 -4.65
N MET A 83 4.82 1.07 -5.73
CA MET A 83 5.96 1.98 -5.74
C MET A 83 5.54 3.42 -5.40
N GLU A 84 4.42 3.89 -5.94
CA GLU A 84 3.86 5.21 -5.66
C GLU A 84 3.49 5.37 -4.17
N ILE A 85 2.85 4.35 -3.58
CA ILE A 85 2.55 4.34 -2.13
C ILE A 85 3.83 4.38 -1.29
N ARG A 86 4.82 3.56 -1.64
CA ARG A 86 6.13 3.49 -0.98
C ARG A 86 6.88 4.83 -1.07
N ASP A 87 6.77 5.54 -2.18
CA ASP A 87 7.37 6.87 -2.35
C ASP A 87 6.66 7.94 -1.51
N GLN A 88 5.33 7.86 -1.37
CA GLN A 88 4.57 8.72 -0.44
C GLN A 88 5.00 8.50 1.02
N MET A 89 5.16 7.23 1.43
CA MET A 89 5.63 6.87 2.78
C MET A 89 7.02 7.43 3.07
N ARG A 90 7.96 7.29 2.13
CA ARG A 90 9.32 7.84 2.27
C ARG A 90 9.33 9.36 2.35
N THR A 91 8.49 10.02 1.54
CA THR A 91 8.34 11.48 1.57
C THR A 91 7.78 11.95 2.92
N PHE A 92 6.78 11.25 3.45
CA PHE A 92 6.20 11.52 4.76
C PHE A 92 7.27 11.44 5.86
N LEU A 93 8.03 10.34 5.91
CA LEU A 93 9.10 10.14 6.91
C LEU A 93 10.18 11.23 6.84
N ALA A 94 10.61 11.59 5.63
CA ALA A 94 11.61 12.65 5.43
C ALA A 94 11.11 14.01 5.94
N THR A 95 9.83 14.32 5.74
CA THR A 95 9.21 15.57 6.20
C THR A 95 9.04 15.59 7.72
N SER A 96 8.61 14.48 8.33
CA SER A 96 8.43 14.36 9.78
C SER A 96 9.76 14.42 10.55
N ALA A 97 10.87 13.99 9.95
CA ALA A 97 12.21 14.08 10.56
C ALA A 97 12.80 15.51 10.54
N ALA A 98 12.28 16.39 9.69
CA ALA A 98 12.75 17.76 9.53
C ALA A 98 11.96 18.79 10.38
N SER A 99 10.90 18.36 11.07
CA SER A 99 10.04 19.18 11.94
C SER A 99 10.40 19.00 13.42
#